data_AF-A7IL25-F1
#
_entry.id   AF-A7IL25-F1
#
_cell.length_a   1.000
_cell.length_b   1.000
_cell.length_c   1.000
_cell.angle_alpha   90.00
_cell.angle_beta   90.00
_cell.angle_gamma   90.00
#
_symmetry.space_group_name_H-M   'P 1'
#
loop_
_entity.id
_entity.type
_entity.pdbx_description
1 polymer ?
#
loop_
_entity_poly.entity_id
_entity_poly.type
_entity_poly.pdbx_seq_one_letter_code
_entity_poly.pdbx_strand_id
1 'polypeptide(L)'
;MKSRDPLIRAKRFQIDDARRRLAQIDAMIAEFERMAQDLERDISAEEERSGISDPRHFAYPPLALAARSRRDNLQRSAQDLKVQQEAARATLAEVEADLALVEAAGEMDRAGRVEAPGRRQPLRPGETARH
;
A
#
# COMPACT_ATOMS: atom_id res chain seq x y z
N MET A 1 -11.63 -19.32 23.81
CA MET A 1 -10.56 -18.39 23.38
C MET A 1 -9.88 -18.92 22.11
N LYS A 2 -10.52 -18.72 20.95
CA LYS A 2 -10.01 -19.12 19.60
C LYS A 2 -10.38 -18.10 18.50
N SER A 3 -10.94 -16.95 18.88
CA SER A 3 -11.72 -16.13 17.93
C SER A 3 -10.93 -15.07 17.15
N ARG A 4 -9.71 -14.71 17.56
CA ARG A 4 -8.95 -13.59 16.96
C ARG A 4 -7.70 -14.00 16.16
N ASP A 5 -7.10 -15.16 16.42
CA ASP A 5 -5.94 -15.64 15.63
C ASP A 5 -6.26 -15.78 14.13
N PRO A 6 -7.45 -16.28 13.70
CA PRO A 6 -7.80 -16.28 12.28
C PRO A 6 -7.90 -14.87 11.69
N LEU A 7 -8.41 -13.90 12.46
CA LEU A 7 -8.54 -12.50 12.05
C LEU A 7 -7.17 -11.83 11.89
N ILE A 8 -6.25 -12.04 12.84
CA ILE A 8 -4.86 -11.54 12.78
C ILE A 8 -4.16 -12.10 11.53
N ARG A 9 -4.29 -13.41 11.26
CA ARG A 9 -3.72 -14.01 10.05
C ARG A 9 -4.32 -13.44 8.78
N ALA A 10 -5.63 -13.24 8.75
CA ALA A 10 -6.30 -12.63 7.59
C ALA A 10 -5.82 -11.20 7.34
N LYS A 11 -5.69 -10.36 8.38
CA LYS A 11 -5.16 -8.99 8.26
C LYS A 11 -3.71 -8.96 7.79
N ARG A 12 -2.85 -9.84 8.30
CA ARG A 12 -1.45 -9.98 7.82
C ARG A 12 -1.38 -10.35 6.33
N PHE A 13 -2.23 -11.28 5.89
CA PHE A 13 -2.32 -11.65 4.48
C PHE A 13 -2.78 -10.47 3.61
N GLN A 14 -3.75 -9.68 4.08
CA GLN A 14 -4.19 -8.46 3.39
C GLN A 14 -3.07 -7.42 3.26
N ILE A 15 -2.27 -7.23 4.32
CA ILE A 15 -1.11 -6.33 4.32
C ILE A 15 -0.07 -6.80 3.30
N ASP A 16 0.28 -8.09 3.30
CA ASP A 16 1.26 -8.64 2.39
C ASP A 16 0.81 -8.53 0.92
N ASP A 17 -0.47 -8.80 0.63
CA ASP A 17 -1.04 -8.62 -0.70
C ASP A 17 -1.05 -7.14 -1.13
N ALA A 18 -1.47 -6.23 -0.24
CA ALA A 18 -1.47 -4.79 -0.51
C ALA A 18 -0.05 -4.25 -0.79
N ARG A 19 0.96 -4.70 -0.03
CA ARG A 19 2.37 -4.35 -0.25
C ARG A 19 2.88 -4.84 -1.61
N ARG A 20 2.49 -6.06 -2.02
CA ARG A 20 2.84 -6.59 -3.36
C ARG A 20 2.21 -5.77 -4.48
N ARG A 21 0.94 -5.38 -4.34
CA ARG A 21 0.25 -4.52 -5.31
C ARG A 21 0.89 -3.14 -5.40
N LEU A 22 1.24 -2.54 -4.26
CA LEU A 22 1.97 -1.27 -4.22
C LEU A 22 3.31 -1.37 -4.95
N ALA A 23 4.09 -2.43 -4.70
CA ALA A 23 5.36 -2.64 -5.40
C ALA A 23 5.19 -2.76 -6.92
N GLN A 24 4.08 -3.37 -7.40
CA GLN A 24 3.77 -3.44 -8.83
C GLN A 24 3.42 -2.07 -9.42
N ILE A 25 2.63 -1.26 -8.70
CA ILE A 25 2.30 0.11 -9.11
C ILE A 25 3.57 0.95 -9.18
N ASP A 26 4.43 0.87 -8.16
CA ASP A 26 5.71 1.60 -8.09
C ASP A 26 6.62 1.24 -9.27
N ALA A 27 6.72 -0.06 -9.59
CA ALA A 27 7.49 -0.53 -10.74
C ALA A 27 6.93 -0.01 -12.07
N MET A 28 5.61 0.02 -12.22
CA MET A 28 4.96 0.48 -13.45
C MET A 28 5.09 2.00 -13.64
N ILE A 29 5.01 2.78 -12.56
CA ILE A 29 5.30 4.22 -12.58
C ILE A 29 6.75 4.44 -13.04
N ALA A 30 7.72 3.74 -12.46
CA ALA A 30 9.12 3.88 -12.81
C ALA A 30 9.41 3.51 -14.29
N GLU A 31 8.74 2.48 -14.81
CA GLU A 31 8.83 2.11 -16.22
C GLU A 31 8.28 3.22 -17.13
N PHE A 32 7.11 3.78 -16.82
CA PHE A 32 6.51 4.85 -17.62
C PHE A 32 7.35 6.13 -17.59
N GLU A 33 7.90 6.49 -16.44
CA GLU A 33 8.79 7.64 -16.31
C GLU A 33 10.08 7.45 -17.11
N ARG A 34 10.68 6.26 -17.07
CA ARG A 34 11.87 5.94 -17.87
C ARG A 34 11.56 6.00 -19.38
N MET A 35 10.48 5.37 -19.83
CA MET A 35 10.08 5.44 -21.24
C MET A 35 9.76 6.88 -21.69
N ALA A 36 9.17 7.70 -20.83
CA ALA A 36 8.92 9.11 -21.14
C ALA A 36 10.24 9.91 -21.28
N GLN A 37 11.25 9.62 -20.44
CA GLN A 37 12.58 10.23 -20.54
C GLN A 37 13.31 9.79 -21.80
N ASP A 38 13.21 8.52 -22.19
CA ASP A 38 13.80 8.03 -23.43
C ASP A 38 13.17 8.73 -24.65
N LEU A 39 11.85 8.89 -24.65
CA LEU A 39 11.17 9.66 -25.71
C LEU A 39 11.57 11.13 -25.73
N GLU A 40 11.85 11.76 -24.58
CA GLU A 40 12.37 13.14 -24.54
C GLU A 40 13.72 13.27 -25.27
N ARG A 41 14.58 12.26 -25.11
CA ARG A 41 15.87 12.20 -25.81
C ARG A 41 15.68 12.01 -27.31
N ASP A 42 14.76 11.13 -27.71
CA ASP A 42 14.43 10.91 -29.13
C ASP A 42 13.85 12.19 -29.78
N ILE A 43 12.97 12.90 -29.07
CA ILE A 43 12.42 14.19 -29.50
C ILE A 43 13.56 15.19 -29.71
N SER A 44 14.43 15.35 -28.71
CA SER A 44 15.55 16.30 -28.76
C SER A 44 16.48 16.00 -29.93
N ALA A 45 16.85 14.73 -30.12
CA ALA A 45 17.72 14.30 -31.21
C ALA A 45 17.09 14.57 -32.59
N GLU A 46 15.77 14.39 -32.72
CA GLU A 46 15.05 14.64 -33.97
C GLU A 46 14.91 16.15 -34.26
N GLU A 47 14.63 16.95 -33.24
CA GLU A 47 14.57 18.42 -33.34
C GLU A 47 15.95 19.00 -33.71
N GLU A 48 17.02 18.50 -33.11
CA GLU A 48 18.40 18.88 -33.46
C GLU A 48 18.75 18.50 -34.91
N ARG A 49 18.38 17.28 -35.33
CA ARG A 49 18.64 16.80 -36.69
C ARG A 49 17.91 17.62 -37.76
N SER A 50 16.68 18.04 -37.46
CA SER A 50 15.86 18.82 -38.39
C SER A 50 16.10 20.32 -38.32
N GLY A 51 16.66 20.80 -37.20
CA GLY A 51 16.78 22.23 -36.89
C GLY A 51 15.45 22.91 -36.55
N ILE A 52 14.37 22.14 -36.32
CA ILE A 52 13.02 22.65 -36.07
C ILE A 52 12.51 22.10 -34.74
N SER A 53 12.35 22.97 -33.75
CA SER A 53 11.88 22.62 -32.40
C SER A 53 10.47 23.13 -32.06
N ASP A 54 9.87 24.05 -32.83
CA ASP A 54 8.48 24.46 -32.60
C ASP A 54 7.52 23.37 -33.13
N PRO A 55 6.75 22.69 -32.25
CA PRO A 55 5.81 21.64 -32.67
C PRO A 55 4.66 22.15 -33.56
N ARG A 56 4.44 23.47 -33.60
CA ARG A 56 3.44 24.11 -34.45
C ARG A 56 4.00 24.47 -35.84
N HIS A 57 5.30 24.30 -36.05
CA HIS A 57 5.91 24.53 -37.35
C HIS A 57 5.38 23.52 -38.37
N PHE A 58 5.03 23.96 -39.57
CA PHE A 58 4.42 23.09 -40.59
C PHE A 58 5.35 21.93 -41.01
N ALA A 59 6.67 22.14 -40.92
CA ALA A 59 7.70 21.14 -41.20
C ALA A 59 8.28 20.48 -39.93
N TYR A 60 7.57 20.56 -38.80
CA TYR A 60 7.99 19.86 -37.60
C TYR A 60 8.07 18.34 -37.86
N PRO A 61 9.14 17.64 -37.43
CA PRO A 61 9.34 16.24 -37.78
C PRO A 61 8.17 15.36 -37.31
N PRO A 62 7.57 14.54 -38.20
CA PRO A 62 6.48 13.65 -37.80
C PRO A 62 6.89 12.67 -36.69
N LEU A 63 8.15 12.25 -36.66
CA LEU A 63 8.69 11.37 -35.63
C LEU A 63 8.72 12.06 -34.25
N ALA A 64 9.20 13.30 -34.18
CA ALA A 64 9.20 14.09 -32.94
C ALA A 64 7.77 14.34 -32.44
N LEU A 65 6.83 14.61 -33.35
CA LEU A 65 5.42 14.81 -33.01
C LEU A 65 4.76 13.55 -32.43
N ALA A 66 5.03 12.39 -33.03
CA ALA A 66 4.54 11.10 -32.55
C ALA A 66 5.16 10.75 -31.19
N ALA A 67 6.47 10.96 -31.03
CA ALA A 67 7.18 10.73 -29.77
C ALA A 67 6.63 11.62 -28.64
N ARG A 68 6.38 12.91 -28.91
CA ARG A 68 5.71 13.83 -27.97
C ARG A 68 4.35 13.32 -27.53
N SER A 69 3.50 12.96 -28.48
CA SER A 69 2.16 12.46 -28.18
C SER A 69 2.20 11.21 -27.30
N ARG A 70 3.17 10.31 -27.55
CA ARG A 70 3.38 9.10 -26.75
C ARG A 70 3.93 9.43 -25.35
N ARG A 71 4.89 10.33 -25.23
CA ARG A 71 5.42 10.81 -23.95
C ARG A 71 4.31 11.40 -23.08
N ASP A 72 3.48 12.27 -23.66
CA ASP A 72 2.39 12.91 -22.94
C ASP A 72 1.35 11.88 -22.45
N ASN A 73 1.08 10.84 -23.24
CA ASN A 73 0.25 9.70 -22.81
C ASN A 73 0.88 8.94 -21.64
N LEU A 74 2.17 8.62 -21.71
CA LEU A 74 2.89 7.92 -20.63
C LEU A 74 2.91 8.74 -19.34
N GLN A 75 3.13 10.04 -19.43
CA GLN A 75 3.10 10.94 -18.27
C GLN A 75 1.72 11.01 -17.63
N ARG A 76 0.64 11.07 -18.43
CA ARG A 76 -0.73 10.96 -17.92
C ARG A 76 -0.96 9.64 -17.20
N SER A 77 -0.59 8.51 -17.82
CA SER A 77 -0.74 7.20 -17.19
C SER A 77 0.07 7.06 -15.90
N ALA A 78 1.29 7.61 -15.85
CA ALA A 78 2.09 7.63 -14.62
C ALA A 78 1.43 8.48 -13.53
N GLN A 79 0.83 9.62 -13.89
CA GLN A 79 0.11 10.47 -12.94
C GLN A 79 -1.14 9.77 -12.38
N ASP A 80 -1.90 9.09 -13.22
CA ASP A 80 -3.07 8.31 -12.79
C ASP A 80 -2.66 7.18 -11.83
N LEU A 81 -1.54 6.50 -12.13
CA LEU A 81 -0.98 5.48 -11.24
C LEU A 81 -0.49 6.05 -9.91
N LYS A 82 0.07 7.26 -9.87
CA LYS A 82 0.43 7.94 -8.60
C LYS A 82 -0.79 8.20 -7.73
N VAL A 83 -1.92 8.60 -8.32
CA VAL A 83 -3.18 8.75 -7.56
C VAL A 83 -3.63 7.40 -6.98
N GLN A 84 -3.54 6.32 -7.76
CA GLN A 84 -3.86 4.97 -7.29
C GLN A 84 -2.88 4.48 -6.20
N GLN A 85 -1.60 4.80 -6.34
CA GLN A 85 -0.54 4.50 -5.38
C GLN A 85 -0.86 5.14 -4.03
N GLU A 86 -1.20 6.43 -3.99
CA GLU A 86 -1.54 7.14 -2.75
C GLU A 86 -2.77 6.54 -2.07
N ALA A 87 -3.82 6.22 -2.83
CA ALA A 87 -5.00 5.55 -2.29
C ALA A 87 -4.67 4.16 -1.71
N ALA A 88 -3.83 3.38 -2.40
CA ALA A 88 -3.38 2.08 -1.93
C ALA A 88 -2.47 2.17 -0.68
N ARG A 89 -1.61 3.19 -0.58
CA ARG A 89 -0.79 3.47 0.61
C ARG A 89 -1.66 3.83 1.81
N ALA A 90 -2.68 4.68 1.62
CA ALA A 90 -3.64 5.02 2.66
C ALA A 90 -4.38 3.78 3.17
N THR A 91 -4.86 2.94 2.25
CA THR A 91 -5.56 1.69 2.59
C THR A 91 -4.64 0.74 3.37
N LEU A 92 -3.38 0.60 2.95
CA LEU A 92 -2.40 -0.22 3.65
C LEU A 92 -2.20 0.28 5.10
N ALA A 93 -2.02 1.59 5.27
CA ALA A 93 -1.83 2.19 6.59
C ALA A 93 -3.04 1.96 7.52
N GLU A 94 -4.26 2.04 6.99
CA GLU A 94 -5.48 1.73 7.75
C GLU A 94 -5.50 0.26 8.21
N VAL A 95 -5.19 -0.69 7.32
CA VAL A 95 -5.17 -2.12 7.66
C VAL A 95 -4.05 -2.45 8.66
N GLU A 96 -2.90 -1.80 8.56
CA GLU A 96 -1.80 -1.92 9.51
C GLU A 96 -2.18 -1.38 10.90
N ALA A 97 -2.83 -0.21 10.97
CA ALA A 97 -3.31 0.36 12.23
C ALA A 97 -4.37 -0.53 12.90
N ASP A 98 -5.30 -1.06 12.11
CA ASP A 98 -6.31 -2.02 12.54
C ASP A 98 -5.69 -3.30 13.13
N LEU A 99 -4.65 -3.84 12.46
CA LEU A 99 -3.95 -5.02 12.95
C LEU A 99 -3.30 -4.74 14.31
N ALA A 100 -2.62 -3.59 14.45
CA ALA A 100 -2.00 -3.19 15.70
C ALA A 100 -3.02 -3.08 16.84
N LEU A 101 -4.21 -2.54 16.57
CA LEU A 101 -5.31 -2.46 17.55
C LEU A 101 -5.79 -3.86 17.98
N VAL A 102 -5.98 -4.77 17.02
CA VAL A 102 -6.42 -6.16 17.31
C VAL A 102 -5.37 -6.92 18.11
N GLU A 103 -4.09 -6.73 17.79
CA GLU A 103 -2.96 -7.36 18.52
C GLU A 103 -2.88 -6.82 19.95
N ALA A 104 -2.93 -5.50 20.16
CA ALA A 104 -2.90 -4.88 21.49
C ALA A 104 -4.09 -5.31 22.38
N ALA A 105 -5.31 -5.37 21.82
CA ALA A 105 -6.47 -5.88 22.53
C ALA A 105 -6.31 -7.36 22.92
N GLY A 106 -5.65 -8.16 22.09
CA GLY A 106 -5.33 -9.55 22.40
C GLY A 106 -4.31 -9.70 23.53
N GLU A 107 -3.33 -8.80 23.63
CA GLU A 107 -2.34 -8.77 24.71
C GLU A 107 -2.97 -8.40 26.05
N MET A 108 -3.85 -7.39 26.08
CA MET A 108 -4.56 -7.00 27.30
C MET A 108 -5.46 -8.11 27.84
N ASP A 109 -6.19 -8.82 26.98
CA ASP A 109 -7.03 -9.96 27.37
C ASP A 109 -6.19 -11.12 27.95
N ARG A 110 -4.98 -11.33 27.44
CA ARG A 110 -4.05 -12.33 27.98
C ARG A 110 -3.50 -11.90 29.33
N ALA A 111 -3.08 -10.64 29.48
CA ALA A 111 -2.55 -10.11 30.73
C ALA A 111 -3.58 -10.18 31.87
N GLY A 112 -4.83 -9.72 31.62
CA GLY A 112 -5.89 -9.79 32.62
C GLY A 112 -6.28 -11.22 33.04
N ARG A 113 -6.07 -12.23 32.15
CA ARG A 113 -6.25 -13.65 32.49
C ARG A 113 -5.10 -14.22 33.33
N VAL A 114 -3.87 -13.76 33.09
CA VAL A 114 -2.68 -14.18 33.85
C VAL A 114 -2.63 -13.55 35.23
N GLU A 115 -3.28 -12.39 35.45
CA GLU A 115 -3.46 -11.79 36.78
C GLU A 115 -4.62 -12.42 37.59
N ALA A 116 -5.47 -13.24 36.97
CA ALA A 116 -6.60 -13.91 37.62
C ALA A 116 -6.38 -15.34 38.20
N PRO A 117 -5.19 -15.84 38.58
CA PRO A 117 -5.07 -17.12 39.28
C PRO A 117 -4.96 -16.88 40.79
N GLY A 118 -6.08 -16.70 41.49
CA GLY A 118 -5.97 -16.47 42.94
C GLY A 118 -7.22 -16.36 43.82
N ARG A 119 -8.44 -16.22 43.28
CA ARG A 119 -9.64 -16.32 44.15
C ARG A 119 -10.09 -17.78 44.27
N ARG A 120 -9.25 -18.62 44.88
CA ARG A 120 -9.72 -19.89 45.46
C ARG A 120 -10.67 -19.54 46.61
N GLN A 121 -11.90 -20.06 46.53
CA GLN A 121 -12.87 -20.05 47.63
C GLN A 121 -12.18 -20.52 48.92
N PRO A 122 -12.32 -19.80 50.05
CA PRO A 122 -12.12 -20.44 51.32
C PRO A 122 -13.34 -21.33 51.57
N LEU A 123 -13.19 -22.64 51.34
CA LEU A 123 -13.97 -23.63 52.06
C LEU A 123 -13.78 -23.37 53.55
N ARG A 124 -14.87 -23.27 54.31
CA ARG A 124 -14.84 -23.56 55.74
C ARG A 124 -15.72 -24.77 56.04
N PRO A 125 -15.14 -25.84 56.60
CA PRO A 125 -15.86 -26.98 57.18
C PRO A 125 -16.17 -26.76 58.68
N GLY A 126 -17.16 -27.48 59.20
CA GLY A 126 -17.42 -27.70 60.65
C GLY A 126 -18.39 -26.71 61.29
N GLU A 127 -19.62 -27.12 61.62
CA GLU A 127 -20.07 -27.71 62.90
C GLU A 127 -20.45 -26.64 63.95
N THR A 128 -21.72 -26.66 64.41
CA THR A 128 -22.10 -27.10 65.77
C THR A 128 -23.62 -27.15 65.93
N ALA A 129 -24.05 -28.15 66.69
CA ALA A 129 -25.40 -28.61 66.94
C ALA A 129 -26.27 -27.72 67.88
N ARG A 130 -27.56 -28.10 67.93
CA ARG A 130 -28.59 -27.87 68.99
C ARG A 130 -29.24 -26.47 68.97
N HIS A 131 -30.55 -26.30 69.15
CA HIS A 131 -31.55 -27.01 69.94
C HIS A 131 -32.90 -27.10 69.22
#